data_AF-A0A7X8U1H7-F1
#
_entry.id   AF-A0A7X8U1H7-F1
#
_cell.length_a   1.000
_cell.length_b   1.000
_cell.length_c   1.000
_cell.angle_alpha   90.00
_cell.angle_beta   90.00
_cell.angle_gamma   90.00
#
_symmetry.space_group_name_H-M   'P 1'
#
loop_
_entity.id
_entity.type
_entity.pdbx_description
1 polymer ?
#
loop_
_entity_poly.entity_id
_entity_poly.type
_entity_poly.pdbx_seq_one_letter_code
_entity_poly.pdbx_strand_id
1 'polypeptide(L)'
;MDVCQILAFMLLGAFLGAAGQCLRVIVGLKKGNDKVEKDVQLKDWFDSKQFLISIIIGSVAGVLGAISLYGEALDKQLLITLMAIGYAGTDFIEGFIKKSVPNK
;
A
#
# COMPACT_ATOMS: atom_id res chain seq x y z
N MET A 1 -13.56 20.60 9.87
CA MET A 1 -12.14 20.41 10.24
C MET A 1 -11.38 21.62 9.73
N ASP A 2 -10.45 22.13 10.53
CA ASP A 2 -9.58 23.23 10.11
C ASP A 2 -8.57 22.74 9.04
N VAL A 3 -8.01 23.61 8.21
CA VAL A 3 -7.13 23.23 7.07
C VAL A 3 -5.96 22.37 7.55
N CYS A 4 -5.38 22.71 8.71
CA CYS A 4 -4.31 21.94 9.34
C CYS A 4 -4.75 20.52 9.74
N GLN A 5 -6.01 20.33 10.17
CA GLN A 5 -6.54 19.01 10.50
C GLN A 5 -6.76 18.15 9.25
N ILE A 6 -7.17 18.76 8.13
CA ILE A 6 -7.31 18.05 6.85
C ILE A 6 -5.94 17.56 6.37
N LEU A 7 -4.93 18.42 6.44
CA LEU A 7 -3.55 18.06 6.12
C LEU A 7 -3.02 16.94 7.02
N ALA A 8 -3.28 17.03 8.33
CA ALA A 8 -2.90 15.97 9.27
C ALA A 8 -3.61 14.64 8.97
N PHE A 9 -4.89 14.69 8.57
CA PHE A 9 -5.67 13.51 8.21
C PHE A 9 -5.18 12.87 6.91
N MET A 10 -4.84 13.67 5.90
CA MET A 10 -4.23 13.18 4.66
C MET A 10 -2.85 12.56 4.90
N LEU A 11 -2.03 13.19 5.75
CA LEU A 11 -0.75 12.63 6.19
C LEU A 11 -0.94 11.28 6.89
N LEU A 12 -1.90 11.20 7.81
CA LEU A 12 -2.25 9.96 8.50
C LEU A 12 -2.71 8.88 7.50
N GLY A 13 -3.55 9.25 6.52
CA GLY A 13 -3.91 8.40 5.39
C GLY A 13 -2.71 7.89 4.61
N ALA A 14 -1.75 8.76 4.29
CA ALA A 14 -0.51 8.37 3.60
C ALA A 14 0.30 7.34 4.40
N PHE A 15 0.50 7.60 5.69
CA PHE A 15 1.25 6.70 6.57
C PHE A 15 0.56 5.35 6.75
N LEU A 16 -0.76 5.34 6.97
CA LEU A 16 -1.54 4.11 7.08
C LEU A 16 -1.61 3.36 5.76
N GLY A 17 -1.70 4.08 4.65
CA GLY A 17 -1.68 3.50 3.31
C GLY A 17 -0.36 2.78 3.03
N ALA A 18 0.76 3.43 3.36
CA ALA A 18 2.09 2.84 3.32
C ALA A 18 2.19 1.60 4.23
N ALA A 19 1.66 1.68 5.46
CA ALA A 19 1.66 0.55 6.39
C ALA A 19 0.86 -0.64 5.86
N GLY A 20 -0.29 -0.40 5.23
CA GLY A 20 -1.08 -1.42 4.55
C GLY A 20 -0.31 -2.13 3.44
N GLN A 21 0.46 -1.39 2.63
CA GLN A 21 1.32 -1.98 1.62
C GLN A 21 2.49 -2.78 2.21
N CYS A 22 3.08 -2.33 3.34
CA CYS A 22 4.10 -3.10 4.04
C CYS A 22 3.58 -4.48 4.49
N LEU A 23 2.32 -4.55 4.97
CA LEU A 23 1.69 -5.81 5.33
C LEU A 23 1.64 -6.78 4.14
N ARG A 24 1.29 -6.29 2.94
CA ARG A 24 1.27 -7.08 1.71
C ARG A 24 2.63 -7.67 1.38
N VAL A 25 3.67 -6.87 1.53
CA VAL A 25 5.04 -7.29 1.25
C VAL A 25 5.51 -8.37 2.22
N ILE A 26 5.22 -8.21 3.51
CA ILE A 26 5.53 -9.24 4.52
C ILE A 26 4.81 -10.56 4.21
N VAL A 27 3.52 -10.49 3.87
CA VAL A 27 2.73 -11.69 3.49
C VAL A 27 3.27 -12.31 2.19
N GLY A 28 3.63 -11.49 1.20
CA GLY A 28 4.22 -11.93 -0.07
C GLY A 28 5.56 -12.61 0.11
N LEU A 29 6.44 -12.04 0.94
CA LEU A 29 7.73 -12.62 1.31
C LEU A 29 7.55 -13.95 2.03
N LYS A 30 6.63 -14.03 3.00
CA LYS A 30 6.34 -15.28 3.72
C LYS A 30 5.83 -16.37 2.77
N LYS A 31 4.93 -16.02 1.86
CA LYS A 31 4.37 -16.95 0.86
C LYS A 31 5.39 -17.38 -0.20
N GLY A 32 6.32 -16.50 -0.56
CA GLY A 32 7.46 -16.82 -1.43
C GLY A 32 8.41 -17.80 -0.73
N ASN A 33 8.77 -17.55 0.52
CA ASN A 33 9.65 -18.41 1.29
C ASN A 33 9.07 -19.83 1.51
N ASP A 34 7.75 -19.95 1.62
CA ASP A 34 7.06 -21.25 1.76
C ASP A 34 7.01 -22.07 0.45
N LYS A 35 7.25 -21.42 -0.70
CA LYS A 35 7.23 -22.03 -2.03
C LYS A 35 8.61 -22.32 -2.63
N VAL A 36 9.67 -21.78 -2.03
CA VAL A 36 11.04 -22.01 -2.52
C VAL A 36 11.55 -23.32 -1.95
N GLU A 37 11.45 -24.39 -2.74
CA GLU A 37 12.36 -25.53 -2.61
C GLU A 37 13.80 -24.99 -2.82
N LYS A 38 14.56 -24.98 -1.72
CA LYS A 38 16.02 -24.81 -1.58
C LYS A 38 16.85 -24.63 -2.87
N ASP A 39 16.79 -23.50 -3.58
CA ASP A 39 17.94 -23.00 -4.37
C ASP A 39 17.79 -21.60 -5.00
N VAL A 40 16.61 -20.98 -4.95
CA VAL A 40 16.45 -19.64 -5.54
C VAL A 40 16.84 -18.59 -4.51
N GLN A 41 17.92 -17.86 -4.79
CA GLN A 41 18.37 -16.74 -3.95
C GLN A 41 17.22 -15.74 -3.78
N LEU A 42 16.77 -15.51 -2.55
CA LEU A 42 15.71 -14.55 -2.20
C LEU A 42 15.92 -13.14 -2.81
N LYS A 43 17.16 -12.81 -3.17
CA LYS A 43 17.55 -11.58 -3.86
C LYS A 43 17.00 -11.43 -5.28
N ASP A 44 16.79 -12.52 -6.01
CA ASP A 44 16.22 -12.48 -7.38
C ASP A 44 14.70 -12.31 -7.37
N TRP A 45 14.03 -12.72 -6.29
CA TRP A 45 12.58 -12.60 -6.14
C TRP A 45 12.13 -11.26 -5.53
N PHE A 46 13.02 -10.57 -4.82
CA PHE A 46 12.70 -9.33 -4.10
C PHE A 46 13.43 -8.13 -4.69
N ASP A 47 12.79 -7.42 -5.61
CA ASP A 47 13.30 -6.15 -6.13
C ASP A 47 12.96 -5.00 -5.16
N SER A 48 14.00 -4.51 -4.48
CA SER A 48 13.90 -3.38 -3.55
C SER A 48 13.42 -2.09 -4.22
N LYS A 49 13.64 -1.90 -5.53
CA LYS A 49 13.14 -0.73 -6.26
C LYS A 49 11.63 -0.83 -6.47
N GLN A 50 11.15 -2.02 -6.84
CA GLN A 50 9.72 -2.28 -6.99
C GLN A 50 8.99 -2.14 -5.65
N PHE A 51 9.61 -2.60 -4.56
CA PHE A 51 9.10 -2.39 -3.21
C PHE A 51 8.93 -0.91 -2.87
N LEU A 52 9.95 -0.08 -3.13
CA LEU A 52 9.91 1.36 -2.87
C LEU A 52 8.82 2.06 -3.68
N ILE A 53 8.67 1.71 -4.97
CA ILE A 53 7.58 2.19 -5.82
C ILE A 53 6.22 1.79 -5.23
N SER A 54 6.09 0.54 -4.78
CA SER A 54 4.83 0.05 -4.21
C SER A 54 4.44 0.79 -2.92
N ILE A 55 5.40 1.14 -2.05
CA ILE A 55 5.14 1.95 -0.85
C ILE A 55 4.62 3.34 -1.23
N ILE A 56 5.20 3.96 -2.26
CA ILE A 56 4.75 5.26 -2.76
C ILE A 56 3.30 5.15 -3.26
N ILE A 57 2.99 4.11 -4.04
CA ILE A 57 1.64 3.85 -4.52
C ILE A 57 0.66 3.65 -3.36
N GLY A 58 1.04 2.87 -2.34
CA GLY A 58 0.22 2.66 -1.14
C GLY A 58 -0.01 3.92 -0.33
N SER A 59 1.00 4.80 -0.25
CA SER A 59 0.85 6.12 0.36
C SER A 59 -0.16 6.97 -0.41
N VAL A 60 -0.07 7.00 -1.74
CA VAL A 60 -1.02 7.74 -2.60
C VAL A 60 -2.43 7.18 -2.46
N ALA A 61 -2.60 5.85 -2.48
CA ALA A 61 -3.88 5.20 -2.25
C ALA A 61 -4.48 5.55 -0.88
N GLY A 62 -3.65 5.59 0.16
CA GLY A 62 -4.04 6.01 1.51
C GLY A 62 -4.48 7.46 1.60
N VAL A 63 -3.81 8.39 0.90
CA VAL A 63 -4.24 9.79 0.78
C VAL A 63 -5.60 9.88 0.09
N LEU A 64 -5.80 9.16 -1.02
CA LEU A 64 -7.08 9.12 -1.72
C LEU A 64 -8.20 8.55 -0.83
N GLY A 65 -7.88 7.53 -0.03
CA GLY A 65 -8.77 6.99 0.98
C GLY A 65 -9.15 8.00 2.05
N ALA A 66 -8.17 8.75 2.58
CA ALA A 66 -8.41 9.81 3.57
C ALA A 66 -9.23 10.97 3.00
N ILE A 67 -9.06 11.33 1.72
CA ILE A 67 -9.93 12.31 1.06
C ILE A 67 -11.36 11.77 0.94
N SER A 68 -11.52 10.49 0.62
CA SER A 68 -12.84 9.86 0.45
C SER A 68 -13.60 9.70 1.77
N LEU A 69 -12.89 9.46 2.87
CA LEU A 69 -13.43 9.34 4.22
C LEU A 69 -13.39 10.66 5.00
N TYR A 70 -13.20 11.77 4.30
CA TYR A 70 -13.13 13.08 4.93
C TYR A 70 -14.46 13.42 5.63
N GLY A 71 -14.38 13.78 6.90
CA GLY A 71 -15.55 14.11 7.74
C GLY A 71 -16.08 12.95 8.58
N GLU A 72 -15.56 11.74 8.41
CA GLU A 72 -15.81 10.61 9.30
C GLU A 72 -15.10 10.79 10.65
N ALA A 73 -15.64 10.18 11.71
CA ALA A 73 -15.01 10.19 13.02
C ALA A 73 -13.73 9.35 13.01
N LEU A 74 -12.65 9.88 13.60
CA LEU A 74 -11.38 9.15 13.69
C LEU A 74 -11.49 8.07 14.78
N ASP A 75 -11.85 6.86 14.35
CA ASP A 75 -11.96 5.68 15.21
C ASP A 75 -11.06 4.53 14.71
N LYS A 76 -11.03 3.43 15.47
CA LYS A 76 -10.21 2.25 15.10
C LYS A 76 -10.63 1.66 13.76
N GLN A 77 -11.93 1.70 13.45
CA GLN A 77 -12.48 1.18 12.21
C GLN A 77 -11.90 1.95 11.03
N LEU A 78 -11.90 3.28 11.10
CA LEU A 78 -11.38 4.16 10.05
C LEU A 78 -9.87 3.96 9.84
N LEU A 79 -9.09 3.77 10.91
CA LEU A 79 -7.66 3.46 10.78
C LEU A 79 -7.41 2.14 10.04
N ILE A 80 -8.18 1.10 10.37
CA ILE A 80 -8.11 -0.20 9.68
C ILE A 80 -8.57 -0.07 8.22
N THR A 81 -9.63 0.69 7.97
CA THR A 81 -10.13 0.98 6.62
C THR A 81 -9.07 1.69 5.78
N LEU A 82 -8.38 2.69 6.32
CA LEU A 82 -7.30 3.38 5.60
C LEU A 82 -6.12 2.45 5.26
N MET A 83 -5.74 1.56 6.18
CA MET A 83 -4.74 0.53 5.89
C MET A 83 -5.22 -0.45 4.79
N ALA A 84 -6.49 -0.87 4.86
CA ALA A 84 -7.08 -1.75 3.85
C ALA A 84 -7.17 -1.08 2.47
N ILE A 85 -7.50 0.21 2.42
CA ILE A 85 -7.48 1.01 1.19
C ILE A 85 -6.05 1.12 0.65
N GLY A 86 -5.05 1.34 1.50
CA GLY A 86 -3.65 1.32 1.07
C GLY A 86 -3.23 -0.02 0.46
N TYR A 87 -3.59 -1.11 1.13
CA TYR A 87 -3.33 -2.48 0.65
C TYR A 87 -4.00 -2.74 -0.71
N ALA A 88 -5.33 -2.59 -0.77
CA ALA A 88 -6.13 -2.92 -1.95
C ALA A 88 -5.92 -1.93 -3.10
N GLY A 89 -5.73 -0.66 -2.77
CA GLY A 89 -5.43 0.40 -3.73
C GLY A 89 -4.08 0.21 -4.39
N THR A 90 -3.07 -0.27 -3.65
CA THR A 90 -1.77 -0.60 -4.27
C THR A 90 -1.90 -1.76 -5.25
N ASP A 91 -2.59 -2.83 -4.87
CA ASP A 91 -2.91 -3.95 -5.76
C ASP A 91 -3.62 -3.47 -7.04
N PHE A 92 -4.61 -2.59 -6.89
CA PHE A 92 -5.37 -2.03 -8.01
C PHE A 92 -4.49 -1.20 -8.95
N ILE A 93 -3.70 -0.27 -8.41
CA ILE A 93 -2.85 0.61 -9.21
C ILE A 93 -1.73 -0.18 -9.90
N GLU A 94 -1.08 -1.11 -9.21
CA GLU A 94 -0.07 -1.99 -9.81
C GLU A 94 -0.65 -2.88 -10.91
N GLY A 95 -1.82 -3.47 -10.67
CA GLY A 95 -2.53 -4.27 -11.66
C GLY A 95 -2.92 -3.45 -12.88
N PHE A 96 -3.35 -2.20 -12.67
CA PHE A 96 -3.66 -1.27 -13.74
C PHE A 96 -2.42 -0.90 -14.57
N ILE A 97 -1.28 -0.61 -13.92
CA ILE A 97 -0.01 -0.31 -14.60
C ILE A 97 0.45 -1.51 -15.42
N LYS A 98 0.44 -2.73 -14.85
CA LYS A 98 0.82 -3.96 -15.58
C LYS A 98 -0.07 -4.23 -16.78
N LYS A 99 -1.36 -3.91 -16.68
CA LYS A 99 -2.31 -4.09 -17.79
C LYS A 99 -2.17 -3.00 -18.87
N SER A 100 -1.89 -1.77 -18.46
CA SER A 100 -1.88 -0.60 -19.35
C SER A 100 -0.53 -0.36 -20.03
N VAL A 101 0.56 -0.83 -19.44
CA VAL A 101 1.90 -0.82 -20.04
C VAL A 101 2.20 -2.25 -20.51
N PRO A 102 1.83 -2.64 -21.74
CA PRO A 102 2.25 -3.91 -22.30
C PRO A 102 3.78 -3.93 -22.37
N ASN A 103 4.39 -4.94 -21.72
CA ASN A 103 5.81 -5.24 -21.91
C ASN A 103 6.03 -5.42 -23.42
N LYS A 104 6.89 -4.57 -24.00
CA LYS A 104 7.50 -4.85 -25.30
C LYS A 104 8.46 -6.03 -25.17
#